data_AF-A0A9Q0FS13-F1
#
_entry.id   AF-A0A9Q0FS13-F1
#
_cell.length_a   1.000
_cell.length_b   1.000
_cell.length_c   1.000
_cell.angle_alpha   90.00
_cell.angle_beta   90.00
_cell.angle_gamma   90.00
#
_symmetry.space_group_name_H-M   'P 1'
#
loop_
_entity.id
_entity.type
_entity.pdbx_description
1 polymer ?
#
loop_
_entity_poly.entity_id
_entity_poly.type
_entity_poly.pdbx_seq_one_letter_code
_entity_poly.pdbx_strand_id
1 'polypeptide(L)'
;MEISWLESWARHFITRFLGRHISTGCLILQEEEGGETFTFQGINTSKCSLRVILRVHNPQFYWKVMTRGDVGFADAYIDGDCSLEDKDDGLLNFFMLIVANREANKSVTKVKKTRWTPMFPTALISSSKLFLKHVMRQNSLTQARRNISRHYDLSNEVFAMFMDETMTYSCALFKEGDEDLKVAQNRKISVLIGKARIDSKQEVLEMGCGWGSFAIEVVKQTGCKYTGITLSKEQLKFAEAKAKEAGLQ
;
A
#
# COMPACT_ATOMS: atom_id res chain seq x y z
N MET A 1 -8.76 31.79 -4.48
CA MET A 1 -9.33 30.79 -5.40
C MET A 1 -10.85 30.91 -5.51
N GLU A 2 -11.40 30.95 -6.73
CA GLU A 2 -12.86 30.81 -6.95
C GLU A 2 -13.23 29.32 -6.88
N ILE A 3 -14.00 28.95 -5.86
CA ILE A 3 -14.48 27.57 -5.66
C ILE A 3 -15.81 27.43 -6.40
N SER A 4 -15.93 26.43 -7.28
CA SER A 4 -17.20 26.16 -7.96
C SER A 4 -18.28 25.70 -6.98
N TRP A 5 -19.56 25.84 -7.36
CA TRP A 5 -20.68 25.37 -6.52
C TRP A 5 -20.55 23.87 -6.17
N LEU A 6 -20.09 23.05 -7.12
CA LEU A 6 -19.87 21.61 -6.90
C LEU A 6 -18.76 21.33 -5.89
N GLU A 7 -17.64 22.06 -5.97
CA GLU A 7 -16.51 21.91 -5.04
C GLU A 7 -16.86 22.42 -3.65
N SER A 8 -17.60 23.53 -3.54
CA SER A 8 -18.08 24.05 -2.25
C SER A 8 -19.02 23.05 -1.56
N TRP A 9 -19.90 22.42 -2.33
CA TRP A 9 -20.76 21.35 -1.82
C TRP A 9 -19.94 20.12 -1.42
N ALA A 10 -18.99 19.68 -2.24
CA ALA A 10 -18.11 18.55 -1.91
C ALA A 10 -17.29 18.81 -0.64
N ARG A 11 -16.74 20.02 -0.50
CA ARG A 11 -16.03 20.48 0.69
C ARG A 11 -16.89 20.33 1.94
N HIS A 12 -18.13 20.81 1.90
CA HIS A 12 -19.06 20.70 3.02
C HIS A 12 -19.31 19.24 3.45
N PHE A 13 -19.45 18.32 2.50
CA PHE A 13 -19.63 16.91 2.81
C PHE A 13 -18.37 16.27 3.40
N ILE A 14 -17.20 16.56 2.81
CA ILE A 14 -15.91 16.03 3.27
C ILE A 14 -15.60 16.52 4.69
N THR A 15 -15.75 17.81 4.97
CA THR A 15 -15.46 18.36 6.31
C THR A 15 -16.42 17.81 7.36
N ARG A 16 -17.72 17.67 7.05
CA ARG A 16 -18.68 17.01 7.96
C ARG A 16 -18.37 15.54 8.20
N PHE A 17 -17.91 14.83 7.16
CA PHE A 17 -17.49 13.44 7.28
C PHE A 17 -16.28 13.32 8.20
N LEU A 18 -15.23 14.11 7.95
CA LEU A 18 -14.01 14.12 8.76
C LEU A 18 -14.30 14.47 10.22
N GLY A 19 -15.16 15.47 10.47
CA GLY A 19 -15.57 15.83 11.83
C GLY A 19 -16.32 14.73 12.60
N ARG A 20 -16.92 13.76 11.91
CA ARG A 20 -17.52 12.57 12.55
C ARG A 20 -16.55 11.39 12.62
N HIS A 21 -15.61 11.31 11.69
CA HIS A 21 -14.73 10.15 11.54
C HIS A 21 -13.48 10.25 12.41
N ILE A 22 -12.91 11.44 12.57
CA ILE A 22 -11.73 11.68 13.39
C ILE A 22 -12.16 11.76 14.86
N SER A 23 -12.10 10.61 15.55
CA SER A 23 -12.42 10.43 16.97
C SER A 23 -11.16 10.27 17.85
N THR A 24 -9.99 10.02 17.25
CA THR A 24 -8.67 9.99 17.90
C THR A 24 -7.61 10.68 17.02
N GLY A 25 -6.54 11.20 17.63
CA GLY A 25 -5.55 12.03 16.94
C GLY A 25 -6.10 13.37 16.45
N CYS A 26 -5.35 14.05 15.57
CA CYS A 26 -5.69 15.36 15.02
C CYS A 26 -5.43 15.40 13.51
N LEU A 27 -6.44 15.77 12.73
CA LEU A 27 -6.28 16.11 11.31
C LEU A 27 -6.61 17.60 11.13
N ILE A 28 -5.67 18.35 10.57
CA ILE A 28 -5.87 19.74 10.18
C ILE A 28 -5.85 19.78 8.66
N LEU A 29 -6.93 20.26 8.07
CA LEU A 29 -7.02 20.53 6.64
C LEU A 29 -6.87 22.04 6.45
N GLN A 30 -5.83 22.46 5.74
CA GLN A 30 -5.53 23.86 5.49
C GLN A 30 -5.64 24.16 4.00
N GLU A 31 -6.58 25.02 3.62
CA GLU A 31 -6.67 25.54 2.24
C GLU A 31 -5.63 26.64 2.02
N GLU A 32 -5.05 26.71 0.82
CA GLU A 32 -4.11 27.78 0.45
C GLU A 32 -4.81 29.11 0.10
N GLU A 33 -4.01 30.19 0.01
CA GLU A 33 -4.40 31.53 -0.47
C GLU A 33 -5.63 32.15 0.22
N GLY A 34 -5.60 32.23 1.56
CA GLY A 34 -6.69 32.84 2.34
C GLY A 34 -7.93 31.96 2.49
N GLY A 35 -7.83 30.67 2.14
CA GLY A 35 -8.85 29.67 2.39
C GLY A 35 -9.03 29.32 3.88
N GLU A 36 -10.01 28.48 4.17
CA GLU A 36 -10.36 28.09 5.53
C GLU A 36 -9.42 27.01 6.08
N THR A 37 -9.25 26.99 7.40
CA THR A 37 -8.59 25.89 8.10
C THR A 37 -9.61 25.12 8.91
N PHE A 38 -9.71 23.81 8.64
CA PHE A 38 -10.58 22.90 9.36
C PHE A 38 -9.75 22.01 10.29
N THR A 39 -10.05 22.06 11.59
CA THR A 39 -9.39 21.22 12.58
C THR A 39 -10.36 20.14 13.06
N PHE A 40 -9.97 18.88 12.87
CA PHE A 40 -10.70 17.71 13.33
C PHE A 40 -9.90 17.04 14.45
N GLN A 41 -10.31 17.27 15.69
CA GLN A 41 -9.63 16.76 16.88
C GLN A 41 -10.46 15.66 17.53
N GLY A 42 -9.86 14.48 17.67
CA GLY A 42 -10.41 13.39 18.44
C GLY A 42 -10.39 13.68 19.93
N ILE A 43 -11.50 13.35 20.63
CA ILE A 43 -11.62 13.49 22.09
C ILE A 43 -10.76 12.45 22.81
N ASN A 44 -10.53 11.29 22.19
CA ASN A 44 -9.77 10.20 22.77
C ASN A 44 -8.31 10.25 22.30
N THR A 45 -7.50 11.10 22.93
CA THR A 45 -6.07 11.27 22.61
C THR A 45 -5.18 10.12 23.09
N SER A 46 -5.67 9.24 23.97
CA SER A 46 -4.88 8.11 24.48
C SER A 46 -4.72 6.96 23.48
N LYS A 47 -5.55 6.90 22.42
CA LYS A 47 -5.44 5.89 21.36
C LYS A 47 -4.51 6.28 20.20
N CYS A 48 -4.35 7.58 19.94
CA CYS A 48 -3.52 8.10 18.87
C CYS A 48 -3.16 9.56 19.17
N SER A 49 -1.85 9.85 19.19
CA SER A 49 -1.29 11.19 19.40
C SER A 49 -0.88 11.87 18.09
N LEU A 50 -1.08 11.22 16.93
CA LEU A 50 -0.68 11.77 15.65
C LEU A 50 -1.44 13.07 15.35
N ARG A 51 -0.68 14.06 14.89
CA ARG A 51 -1.19 15.32 14.35
C ARG A 51 -0.72 15.43 12.91
N VAL A 52 -1.67 15.54 11.99
CA VAL A 52 -1.40 15.57 10.55
C VAL A 52 -1.97 16.85 9.96
N ILE A 53 -1.15 17.57 9.20
CA ILE A 53 -1.55 18.78 8.49
C ILE A 53 -1.56 18.47 6.99
N LEU A 54 -2.76 18.44 6.41
CA LEU A 54 -3.01 18.26 4.99
C LEU A 54 -3.31 19.62 4.36
N ARG A 55 -2.47 20.03 3.42
CA ARG A 55 -2.61 21.28 2.67
C ARG A 55 -3.38 21.02 1.39
N VAL A 56 -4.45 21.78 1.14
CA VAL A 56 -5.21 21.72 -0.10
C VAL A 56 -4.82 22.92 -0.96
N HIS A 57 -4.15 22.62 -2.07
CA HIS A 57 -3.68 23.57 -3.07
C HIS A 57 -4.78 23.87 -4.10
N ASN A 58 -5.64 22.89 -4.40
CA ASN A 58 -6.66 22.99 -5.43
C ASN A 58 -8.03 22.43 -4.94
N PRO A 59 -9.13 23.20 -5.02
CA PRO A 59 -10.47 22.76 -4.62
C PRO A 59 -10.97 21.49 -5.31
N GLN A 60 -10.41 21.12 -6.47
CA GLN A 60 -10.70 19.84 -7.13
C GLN A 60 -10.42 18.63 -6.22
N PHE A 61 -9.53 18.76 -5.24
CA PHE A 61 -9.30 17.79 -4.18
C PHE A 61 -10.63 17.28 -3.59
N TYR A 62 -11.52 18.19 -3.18
CA TYR A 62 -12.77 17.81 -2.52
C TYR A 62 -13.68 17.00 -3.45
N TRP A 63 -13.76 17.40 -4.72
CA TRP A 63 -14.55 16.69 -5.71
C TRP A 63 -13.98 15.30 -6.03
N LYS A 64 -12.66 15.18 -6.19
CA LYS A 64 -11.96 13.91 -6.41
C LYS A 64 -12.20 12.95 -5.24
N VAL A 65 -11.95 13.39 -4.00
CA VAL A 65 -12.14 12.57 -2.81
C VAL A 65 -13.61 12.18 -2.62
N MET A 66 -14.55 13.10 -2.81
CA MET A 66 -15.98 12.80 -2.65
C MET A 66 -16.49 11.76 -3.66
N THR A 67 -16.06 11.84 -4.91
CA THR A 67 -16.60 11.00 -6.00
C THR A 67 -15.86 9.68 -6.19
N ARG A 68 -14.60 9.60 -5.76
CA ARG A 68 -13.69 8.46 -6.00
C ARG A 68 -13.02 7.92 -4.74
N GLY A 69 -13.32 8.46 -3.56
CA GLY A 69 -12.84 7.93 -2.29
C GLY A 69 -11.31 7.95 -2.15
N ASP A 70 -10.74 6.81 -1.75
CA ASP A 70 -9.30 6.59 -1.59
C ASP A 70 -8.52 6.77 -2.90
N VAL A 71 -9.06 6.29 -4.02
CA VAL A 71 -8.48 6.55 -5.35
C VAL A 71 -8.53 8.03 -5.70
N GLY A 72 -9.59 8.74 -5.30
CA GLY A 72 -9.71 10.18 -5.47
C GLY A 72 -8.64 10.95 -4.69
N PHE A 73 -8.37 10.52 -3.45
CA PHE A 73 -7.28 11.07 -2.65
C PHE A 73 -5.91 10.80 -3.29
N ALA A 74 -5.66 9.57 -3.75
CA ALA A 74 -4.40 9.21 -4.40
C ALA A 74 -4.14 10.06 -5.66
N ASP A 75 -5.15 10.21 -6.53
CA ASP A 75 -5.04 11.06 -7.72
C ASP A 75 -4.80 12.52 -7.33
N ALA A 76 -5.53 13.06 -6.34
CA ALA A 76 -5.34 14.43 -5.88
C ALA A 76 -3.92 14.68 -5.30
N TYR A 77 -3.35 13.71 -4.58
CA TYR A 77 -1.99 13.80 -4.05
C TYR A 77 -0.94 13.72 -5.17
N ILE A 78 -1.10 12.79 -6.12
CA ILE A 78 -0.18 12.63 -7.27
C ILE A 78 -0.23 13.86 -8.18
N ASP A 79 -1.42 14.42 -8.41
CA ASP A 79 -1.62 15.60 -9.28
C ASP A 79 -1.22 16.92 -8.59
N GLY A 80 -0.86 16.89 -7.30
CA GLY A 80 -0.45 18.07 -6.54
C GLY A 80 -1.60 18.95 -6.04
N ASP A 81 -2.86 18.47 -6.09
CA ASP A 81 -4.01 19.20 -5.55
C ASP A 81 -3.97 19.29 -4.01
N CYS A 82 -3.24 18.39 -3.37
CA CYS A 82 -2.96 18.43 -1.93
C CYS A 82 -1.56 17.91 -1.60
N SER A 83 -1.02 18.34 -0.47
CA SER A 83 0.22 17.82 0.11
C SER A 83 0.07 17.61 1.62
N LEU A 84 1.04 16.93 2.21
CA LEU A 84 1.20 16.84 3.65
C LEU A 84 2.35 17.75 4.05
N GLU A 85 2.18 18.49 5.16
CA GLU A 85 3.20 19.45 5.61
C GLU A 85 4.54 18.78 5.94
N ASP A 86 4.47 17.65 6.65
CA ASP A 86 5.61 16.80 6.92
C ASP A 86 5.94 15.99 5.65
N LYS A 87 7.14 16.22 5.11
CA LYS A 87 7.60 15.62 3.86
C LYS A 87 8.16 14.22 4.04
N ASP A 88 8.60 13.89 5.26
CA ASP A 88 9.28 12.63 5.55
C ASP A 88 8.23 11.60 5.98
N ASP A 89 7.43 11.93 7.00
CA ASP A 89 6.46 11.01 7.60
C ASP A 89 5.01 11.42 7.38
N GLY A 90 4.72 12.57 6.77
CA GLY A 90 3.36 13.11 6.72
C GLY A 90 2.35 12.18 6.05
N LEU A 91 2.72 11.54 4.93
CA LEU A 91 1.84 10.60 4.24
C LEU A 91 1.63 9.32 5.06
N LEU A 92 2.68 8.80 5.69
CA LEU A 92 2.59 7.65 6.59
C LEU A 92 1.69 7.96 7.79
N ASN A 93 1.95 9.09 8.46
CA ASN A 93 1.19 9.57 9.60
C ASN A 93 -0.28 9.81 9.24
N PHE A 94 -0.57 10.33 8.04
CA PHE A 94 -1.93 10.44 7.53
C PHE A 94 -2.62 9.08 7.47
N PHE A 95 -2.02 8.07 6.83
CA PHE A 95 -2.62 6.74 6.76
C PHE A 95 -2.75 6.08 8.13
N MET A 96 -1.75 6.22 9.01
CA MET A 96 -1.80 5.71 10.38
C MET A 96 -2.93 6.35 11.19
N LEU A 97 -3.16 7.65 11.03
CA LEU A 97 -4.29 8.35 11.65
C LEU A 97 -5.63 7.80 11.15
N ILE A 98 -5.78 7.57 9.85
CA ILE A 98 -7.01 7.01 9.26
C ILE A 98 -7.25 5.57 9.75
N VAL A 99 -6.20 4.74 9.83
CA VAL A 99 -6.28 3.38 10.39
C VAL A 99 -6.69 3.40 11.86
N ALA A 100 -6.07 4.23 12.68
CA ALA A 100 -6.40 4.37 14.10
C ALA A 100 -7.87 4.78 14.30
N ASN A 101 -8.38 5.70 13.49
CA ASN A 101 -9.77 6.13 13.54
C ASN A 101 -10.75 5.04 13.06
N ARG A 102 -10.37 4.22 12.07
CA ARG A 102 -11.15 3.05 11.66
C ARG A 102 -11.31 2.05 12.82
N GLU A 103 -10.26 1.79 13.59
CA GLU A 103 -10.30 0.89 14.74
C GLU A 103 -11.07 1.48 15.92
N ALA A 104 -10.84 2.76 16.24
CA ALA A 104 -11.57 3.46 17.28
C ALA A 104 -13.08 3.46 17.03
N ASN A 105 -13.50 3.70 15.79
CA ASN A 105 -14.90 3.75 15.41
C ASN A 105 -15.56 2.35 15.39
N LYS A 106 -14.82 1.26 15.07
CA LYS A 106 -15.33 -0.12 15.19
C LYS A 106 -15.71 -0.48 16.62
N SER A 107 -14.97 0.03 17.61
CA SER A 107 -15.24 -0.19 19.04
C SER A 107 -16.51 0.53 19.53
N VAL A 108 -16.98 1.56 18.82
CA VAL A 108 -18.17 2.35 19.18
C VAL A 108 -19.43 1.78 18.50
N THR A 109 -19.29 1.04 17.41
CA THR A 109 -20.42 0.47 16.66
C THR A 109 -20.64 -1.02 16.94
N LYS A 110 -21.28 -1.34 18.08
CA LYS A 110 -22.22 -2.48 18.18
C LYS A 110 -23.62 -2.11 17.66
N VAL A 111 -23.72 -1.03 16.88
CA VAL A 111 -24.96 -0.54 16.27
C VAL A 111 -24.90 -0.84 14.78
N LYS A 112 -25.88 -1.65 14.35
CA LYS A 112 -26.35 -2.00 13.00
C LYS A 112 -25.44 -1.59 11.82
N LYS A 113 -25.12 -2.57 10.97
CA LYS A 113 -24.60 -2.41 9.60
C LYS A 113 -25.40 -1.35 8.82
N THR A 114 -25.11 -0.07 9.01
CA THR A 114 -25.49 0.98 8.08
C THR A 114 -24.48 0.87 6.96
N ARG A 115 -24.82 -0.01 6.03
CA ARG A 115 -24.14 -0.30 4.78
C ARG A 115 -23.80 1.04 4.12
N TRP A 116 -22.50 1.28 3.93
CA TRP A 116 -21.98 2.34 3.07
C TRP A 116 -22.51 2.09 1.66
N THR A 117 -23.66 2.68 1.37
CA THR A 117 -24.14 2.87 0.01
C THR A 117 -24.36 4.37 -0.06
N PRO A 118 -23.50 5.11 -0.78
CA PRO A 118 -23.71 6.54 -0.96
C PRO A 118 -25.08 6.71 -1.62
N MET A 119 -25.95 7.51 -1.02
CA MET A 119 -27.27 7.84 -1.56
C MET A 119 -27.11 8.84 -2.73
N PHE A 120 -26.31 8.51 -3.75
CA PHE A 120 -26.27 9.22 -5.02
C PHE A 120 -25.93 8.27 -6.18
N PRO A 121 -26.63 8.38 -7.33
CA PRO A 121 -26.46 7.51 -8.49
C PRO A 121 -25.07 7.63 -9.14
N THR A 122 -24.31 8.71 -8.93
CA THR A 122 -22.95 8.87 -9.47
C THR A 122 -21.91 7.99 -8.79
N ALA A 123 -22.03 7.76 -7.48
CA ALA A 123 -21.22 6.78 -6.76
C ALA A 123 -21.58 5.36 -7.20
N LEU A 124 -22.83 5.10 -7.58
CA LEU A 124 -23.24 3.87 -8.25
C LEU A 124 -22.66 3.76 -9.66
N ILE A 125 -22.51 4.85 -10.42
CA ILE A 125 -21.89 4.85 -11.76
C ILE A 125 -20.37 4.67 -11.70
N SER A 126 -19.67 5.31 -10.76
CA SER A 126 -18.23 5.10 -10.55
C SER A 126 -17.96 3.74 -9.92
N SER A 127 -18.76 3.31 -8.95
CA SER A 127 -18.68 1.97 -8.37
C SER A 127 -19.08 0.89 -9.37
N SER A 128 -20.06 1.11 -10.25
CA SER A 128 -20.41 0.15 -11.30
C SER A 128 -19.38 0.14 -12.42
N LYS A 129 -18.77 1.27 -12.82
CA LYS A 129 -17.63 1.26 -13.75
C LYS A 129 -16.41 0.58 -13.13
N LEU A 130 -16.09 0.83 -11.85
CA LEU A 130 -15.00 0.12 -11.15
C LEU A 130 -15.34 -1.35 -10.96
N PHE A 131 -16.55 -1.69 -10.54
CA PHE A 131 -17.03 -3.05 -10.31
C PHE A 131 -17.11 -3.83 -11.62
N LEU A 132 -17.64 -3.25 -12.69
CA LEU A 132 -17.65 -3.86 -14.02
C LEU A 132 -16.22 -4.01 -14.54
N LYS A 133 -15.33 -3.03 -14.37
CA LYS A 133 -13.90 -3.13 -14.71
C LYS A 133 -13.15 -4.15 -13.84
N HIS A 134 -13.62 -4.39 -12.61
CA HIS A 134 -13.09 -5.39 -11.67
C HIS A 134 -13.60 -6.80 -12.00
N VAL A 135 -14.88 -6.95 -12.33
CA VAL A 135 -15.54 -8.20 -12.75
C VAL A 135 -15.09 -8.61 -14.16
N MET A 136 -14.86 -7.64 -15.06
CA MET A 136 -14.25 -7.86 -16.38
C MET A 136 -12.74 -8.07 -16.32
N ARG A 137 -12.10 -7.90 -15.16
CA ARG A 137 -10.73 -8.33 -14.89
C ARG A 137 -10.73 -9.82 -14.55
N GLN A 138 -11.09 -10.66 -15.52
CA GLN A 138 -10.80 -12.08 -15.39
C GLN A 138 -9.28 -12.26 -15.28
N ASN A 139 -8.82 -12.95 -14.24
CA ASN A 139 -7.43 -13.38 -14.07
C ASN A 139 -7.11 -14.54 -15.03
N SER A 140 -7.27 -14.33 -16.34
CA SER A 140 -6.72 -15.25 -17.33
C SER A 140 -5.19 -15.28 -17.20
N LEU A 141 -4.55 -16.41 -17.51
CA LEU A 141 -3.10 -16.54 -17.48
C LEU A 141 -2.41 -15.44 -18.30
N THR A 142 -2.97 -15.09 -19.46
CA THR A 142 -2.49 -14.01 -20.34
C THR A 142 -2.58 -12.64 -19.65
N GLN A 143 -3.68 -12.35 -18.95
CA GLN A 143 -3.87 -11.08 -18.26
C GLN A 143 -3.03 -10.99 -16.98
N ALA A 144 -2.90 -12.08 -16.23
CA ALA A 144 -1.99 -12.18 -15.10
C ALA A 144 -0.55 -11.91 -15.53
N ARG A 145 -0.09 -12.56 -16.61
CA ARG A 145 1.24 -12.32 -17.20
C ARG A 145 1.42 -10.86 -17.61
N ARG A 146 0.44 -10.25 -18.29
CA ARG A 146 0.48 -8.83 -18.68
C ARG A 146 0.51 -7.89 -17.48
N ASN A 147 -0.25 -8.17 -16.42
CA ASN A 147 -0.28 -7.36 -15.22
C ASN A 147 1.07 -7.44 -14.45
N ILE A 148 1.64 -8.64 -14.34
CA ILE A 148 2.94 -8.89 -13.69
C ILE A 148 4.06 -8.24 -14.49
N SER A 149 4.07 -8.41 -15.82
CA SER A 149 5.01 -7.74 -16.72
C SER A 149 4.96 -6.21 -16.55
N ARG A 150 3.78 -5.59 -16.50
CA ARG A 150 3.67 -4.14 -16.28
C ARG A 150 4.20 -3.64 -14.93
N HIS A 151 4.21 -4.48 -13.89
CA HIS A 151 4.64 -4.08 -12.54
C HIS A 151 6.11 -4.44 -12.26
N TYR A 152 6.59 -5.56 -12.81
CA TYR A 152 7.93 -6.11 -12.55
C TYR A 152 8.87 -6.04 -13.76
N ASP A 153 8.42 -5.62 -14.95
CA ASP A 153 9.30 -5.20 -16.04
C ASP A 153 9.67 -3.71 -15.93
N LEU A 154 9.34 -3.06 -14.80
CA LEU A 154 10.10 -1.90 -14.36
C LEU A 154 11.55 -2.36 -14.17
N SER A 155 12.53 -1.60 -14.68
CA SER A 155 13.95 -2.02 -14.67
C SER A 155 14.36 -2.50 -13.26
N ASN A 156 15.10 -3.60 -13.19
CA ASN A 156 15.70 -4.10 -11.94
C ASN A 156 16.47 -2.99 -11.20
N GLU A 157 16.98 -2.01 -11.95
CA GLU A 157 17.63 -0.81 -11.41
C GLU A 157 16.70 0.00 -10.49
N VAL A 158 15.42 0.14 -10.84
CA VAL A 158 14.46 0.88 -10.01
C VAL A 158 14.21 0.18 -8.70
N PHE A 159 14.03 -1.14 -8.74
CA PHE A 159 13.87 -1.95 -7.52
C PHE A 159 15.14 -1.92 -6.66
N ALA A 160 16.32 -2.00 -7.28
CA ALA A 160 17.59 -1.94 -6.58
C ALA A 160 17.84 -0.60 -5.86
N MET A 161 17.15 0.50 -6.23
CA MET A 161 17.30 1.78 -5.52
C MET A 161 16.71 1.78 -4.10
N PHE A 162 15.71 0.95 -3.81
CA PHE A 162 15.01 0.96 -2.52
C PHE A 162 14.95 -0.40 -1.82
N MET A 163 15.45 -1.46 -2.47
CA MET A 163 15.56 -2.79 -1.89
C MET A 163 16.98 -3.09 -1.43
N ASP A 164 17.13 -4.08 -0.56
CA ASP A 164 18.45 -4.58 -0.21
C ASP A 164 19.05 -5.41 -1.37
N GLU A 165 20.35 -5.73 -1.26
CA GLU A 165 21.11 -6.45 -2.28
C GLU A 165 20.58 -7.86 -2.62
N THR A 166 19.74 -8.46 -1.76
CA THR A 166 19.08 -9.74 -2.06
C THR A 166 17.94 -9.60 -3.07
N MET A 167 17.51 -8.38 -3.40
CA MET A 167 16.36 -8.11 -4.28
C MET A 167 15.08 -8.82 -3.81
N THR A 168 14.84 -8.83 -2.49
CA THR A 168 13.70 -9.51 -1.87
C THR A 168 12.50 -8.59 -1.66
N TYR A 169 11.49 -8.62 -2.55
CA TYR A 169 10.33 -7.73 -2.44
C TYR A 169 9.20 -8.36 -1.61
N SER A 170 9.49 -8.60 -0.34
CA SER A 170 8.56 -9.20 0.63
C SER A 170 8.87 -8.70 2.04
N CYS A 171 7.94 -8.84 2.98
CA CYS A 171 8.15 -8.47 4.38
C CYS A 171 9.38 -9.20 4.98
N ALA A 172 10.29 -8.44 5.60
CA ALA A 172 11.43 -8.96 6.33
C ALA A 172 11.05 -9.34 7.77
N LEU A 173 11.88 -10.14 8.43
CA LEU A 173 11.68 -10.51 9.83
C LEU A 173 12.74 -9.82 10.70
N PHE A 174 12.37 -8.69 11.29
CA PHE A 174 13.21 -7.95 12.23
C PHE A 174 13.14 -8.59 13.62
N LYS A 175 14.30 -8.72 14.26
CA LYS A 175 14.44 -9.04 15.68
C LYS A 175 14.47 -7.74 16.50
N GLU A 176 15.16 -6.73 15.97
CA GLU A 176 15.28 -5.37 16.53
C GLU A 176 14.94 -4.36 15.42
N GLY A 177 14.43 -3.18 15.78
CA GLY A 177 13.79 -2.25 14.83
C GLY A 177 14.77 -1.50 13.91
N ASP A 178 16.05 -1.48 14.26
CA ASP A 178 17.15 -0.77 13.58
C ASP A 178 18.12 -1.72 12.86
N GLU A 179 17.76 -2.99 12.71
CA GLU A 179 18.60 -3.95 12.00
C GLU A 179 18.68 -3.67 10.50
N ASP A 180 19.81 -4.04 9.91
CA ASP A 180 20.00 -4.02 8.46
C ASP A 180 18.95 -4.89 7.73
N LEU A 181 18.40 -4.36 6.63
CA LEU A 181 17.30 -5.00 5.90
C LEU A 181 17.69 -6.37 5.36
N LYS A 182 18.92 -6.55 4.84
CA LYS A 182 19.41 -7.84 4.35
C LYS A 182 19.45 -8.87 5.48
N VAL A 183 19.90 -8.47 6.66
CA VAL A 183 19.91 -9.35 7.85
C VAL A 183 18.49 -9.80 8.18
N ALA A 184 17.52 -8.89 8.17
CA ALA A 184 16.12 -9.22 8.42
C ALA A 184 15.49 -10.11 7.34
N GLN A 185 15.87 -9.92 6.06
CA GLN A 185 15.42 -10.79 4.96
C GLN A 185 15.99 -12.20 5.06
N ASN A 186 17.28 -12.34 5.36
CA ASN A 186 17.93 -13.63 5.54
C ASN A 186 17.36 -14.38 6.75
N ARG A 187 17.08 -13.67 7.85
CA ARG A 187 16.40 -14.24 9.02
C ARG A 187 15.04 -14.82 8.66
N LYS A 188 14.23 -14.07 7.89
CA LYS A 188 12.95 -14.57 7.39
C LYS A 188 13.12 -15.88 6.61
N ILE A 189 14.11 -15.95 5.71
CA ILE A 189 14.39 -17.16 4.92
C ILE A 189 14.75 -18.33 5.84
N SER A 190 15.70 -18.18 6.76
CA SER A 190 16.09 -19.26 7.67
C SER A 190 14.93 -19.73 8.56
N VAL A 191 14.05 -18.82 8.99
CA VAL A 191 12.83 -19.18 9.72
C VAL A 191 11.86 -19.99 8.85
N LEU A 192 11.69 -19.63 7.57
CA LEU A 192 10.85 -20.39 6.65
C LEU A 192 11.40 -21.81 6.42
N ILE A 193 12.71 -21.93 6.19
CA ILE A 193 13.42 -23.22 6.03
C ILE A 193 13.18 -24.10 7.26
N GLY A 194 13.41 -23.56 8.47
CA GLY A 194 13.23 -24.30 9.72
C GLY A 194 11.77 -24.70 9.97
N LYS A 195 10.80 -23.81 9.70
CA LYS A 195 9.37 -24.09 9.85
C LYS A 195 8.88 -25.17 8.90
N ALA A 196 9.37 -25.14 7.66
CA ALA A 196 9.05 -26.15 6.65
C ALA A 196 9.86 -27.44 6.81
N ARG A 197 10.85 -27.46 7.72
CA ARG A 197 11.75 -28.60 7.99
C ARG A 197 12.44 -29.09 6.72
N ILE A 198 12.94 -28.14 5.92
CA ILE A 198 13.63 -28.44 4.68
C ILE A 198 15.05 -28.92 5.00
N ASP A 199 15.40 -30.06 4.45
CA ASP A 199 16.70 -30.70 4.43
C ASP A 199 17.01 -31.22 3.01
N SER A 200 18.15 -31.88 2.84
CA SER A 200 18.62 -32.36 1.54
C SER A 200 17.73 -33.42 0.87
N LYS A 201 16.77 -34.01 1.59
CA LYS A 201 15.89 -35.08 1.09
C LYS A 201 14.62 -34.56 0.45
N GLN A 202 14.29 -33.28 0.59
CA GLN A 202 13.07 -32.72 0.00
C GLN A 202 13.31 -32.09 -1.37
N GLU A 203 12.24 -32.05 -2.16
CA GLU A 203 12.14 -31.20 -3.34
C GLU A 203 11.22 -30.02 -3.03
N VAL A 204 11.71 -28.80 -3.24
CA VAL A 204 11.03 -27.55 -2.90
C VAL A 204 10.49 -26.89 -4.16
N LEU A 205 9.19 -26.60 -4.18
CA LEU A 205 8.55 -25.77 -5.22
C LEU A 205 8.23 -24.39 -4.66
N GLU A 206 8.77 -23.33 -5.26
CA GLU A 206 8.40 -21.95 -4.95
C GLU A 206 7.56 -21.33 -6.07
N MET A 207 6.32 -20.97 -5.74
CA MET A 207 5.43 -20.28 -6.66
C MET A 207 5.59 -18.77 -6.52
N GLY A 208 6.23 -18.14 -7.51
CA GLY A 208 6.59 -16.72 -7.47
C GLY A 208 7.95 -16.47 -6.85
N CYS A 209 9.00 -17.09 -7.41
CA CYS A 209 10.36 -17.06 -6.87
C CYS A 209 11.07 -15.70 -6.90
N GLY A 210 10.43 -14.66 -7.46
CA GLY A 210 10.98 -13.31 -7.56
C GLY A 210 12.37 -13.31 -8.20
N TRP A 211 13.30 -12.58 -7.59
CA TRP A 211 14.70 -12.49 -8.03
C TRP A 211 15.59 -13.64 -7.50
N GLY A 212 15.00 -14.69 -6.92
CA GLY A 212 15.71 -15.93 -6.56
C GLY A 212 16.42 -15.94 -5.21
N SER A 213 16.17 -14.97 -4.33
CA SER A 213 16.83 -14.92 -3.00
C SER A 213 16.54 -16.16 -2.15
N PHE A 214 15.28 -16.61 -2.10
CA PHE A 214 14.92 -17.83 -1.39
C PHE A 214 15.55 -19.08 -2.04
N ALA A 215 15.53 -19.17 -3.37
CA ALA A 215 16.13 -20.27 -4.13
C ALA A 215 17.60 -20.50 -3.76
N ILE A 216 18.39 -19.42 -3.75
CA ILE A 216 19.83 -19.48 -3.48
C ILE A 216 20.07 -19.90 -2.04
N GLU A 217 19.37 -19.29 -1.09
CA GLU A 217 19.57 -19.54 0.33
C GLU A 217 19.09 -20.94 0.77
N VAL A 218 17.94 -21.41 0.26
CA VAL A 218 17.44 -22.74 0.63
C VAL A 218 18.36 -23.84 0.12
N VAL A 219 18.85 -23.74 -1.12
CA VAL A 219 19.77 -24.73 -1.69
C VAL A 219 21.12 -24.66 -0.99
N LYS A 220 21.66 -23.47 -0.71
CA LYS A 220 22.93 -23.33 0.04
C LYS A 220 22.87 -23.92 1.44
N GLN A 221 21.78 -23.67 2.17
CA GLN A 221 21.66 -24.07 3.58
C GLN A 221 21.30 -25.55 3.75
N THR A 222 20.61 -26.16 2.79
CA THR A 222 20.03 -27.51 2.95
C THR A 222 20.51 -28.53 1.92
N GLY A 223 21.00 -28.10 0.77
CA GLY A 223 21.30 -28.98 -0.37
C GLY A 223 20.06 -29.62 -0.99
N CYS A 224 18.86 -29.13 -0.71
CA CYS A 224 17.63 -29.67 -1.27
C CYS A 224 17.56 -29.44 -2.79
N LYS A 225 16.71 -30.22 -3.47
CA LYS A 225 16.35 -29.92 -4.86
C LYS A 225 15.32 -28.80 -4.87
N TYR A 226 15.48 -27.83 -5.76
CA TYR A 226 14.62 -26.66 -5.83
C TYR A 226 14.04 -26.46 -7.23
N THR A 227 12.80 -26.01 -7.30
CA THR A 227 12.13 -25.57 -8.53
C THR A 227 11.39 -24.26 -8.23
N GLY A 228 11.77 -23.19 -8.92
CA GLY A 228 11.12 -21.88 -8.81
C GLY A 228 10.31 -21.59 -10.06
N ILE A 229 9.14 -20.99 -9.90
CA ILE A 229 8.36 -20.47 -11.03
C ILE A 229 8.12 -18.97 -10.88
N THR A 230 8.26 -18.23 -11.98
CA THR A 230 7.86 -16.81 -12.08
C THR A 230 7.27 -16.54 -13.45
N LEU A 231 6.38 -15.55 -13.54
CA LEU A 231 5.81 -15.08 -14.80
C LEU A 231 6.59 -13.88 -15.39
N SER A 232 7.50 -13.27 -14.62
CA SER A 232 8.37 -12.18 -15.08
C SER A 232 9.65 -12.73 -15.71
N LYS A 233 9.98 -12.26 -16.91
CA LYS A 233 11.21 -12.65 -17.62
C LYS A 233 12.44 -12.04 -16.97
N GLU A 234 12.35 -10.79 -16.51
CA GLU A 234 13.48 -10.09 -15.88
C GLU A 234 13.84 -10.69 -14.52
N GLN A 235 12.83 -11.09 -13.73
CA GLN A 235 13.04 -11.84 -12.49
C GLN A 235 13.72 -13.17 -12.74
N LEU A 236 13.24 -13.96 -13.73
CA LEU A 236 13.83 -15.25 -14.07
C LEU A 236 15.30 -15.09 -14.50
N LYS A 237 15.57 -14.17 -15.43
CA LYS A 237 16.93 -13.89 -15.92
C LYS A 237 17.87 -13.48 -14.79
N PHE A 238 17.41 -12.65 -13.87
CA PHE A 238 18.20 -12.26 -12.70
C PHE A 238 18.46 -13.43 -11.76
N ALA A 239 17.42 -14.22 -11.45
CA ALA A 239 17.53 -15.37 -10.57
C ALA A 239 18.49 -16.44 -11.14
N GLU A 240 18.39 -16.74 -12.44
CA GLU A 240 19.30 -17.65 -13.15
C GLU A 240 20.75 -17.16 -13.11
N ALA A 241 20.98 -15.86 -13.34
CA ALA A 241 22.31 -15.27 -13.27
C ALA A 241 22.91 -15.38 -11.86
N LYS A 242 22.11 -15.11 -10.82
CA LYS A 242 22.53 -15.23 -9.42
C LYS A 242 22.74 -16.66 -8.97
N ALA A 243 21.91 -17.60 -9.41
CA ALA A 243 22.12 -19.03 -9.16
C ALA A 243 23.42 -19.53 -9.81
N LYS A 244 23.71 -19.08 -11.04
CA LYS A 244 24.98 -19.37 -11.73
C LYS A 244 26.19 -18.78 -11.01
N GLU A 245 26.12 -17.52 -10.59
CA GLU A 245 27.17 -16.86 -9.80
C GLU A 245 27.46 -17.63 -8.49
N ALA A 246 26.41 -18.18 -7.87
CA ALA A 246 26.50 -18.99 -6.67
C ALA A 246 26.92 -20.46 -6.89
N GLY A 247 27.05 -20.92 -8.15
CA GLY A 247 27.39 -22.31 -8.47
C GLY A 247 26.28 -23.33 -8.19
N LEU A 248 25.01 -22.91 -8.27
CA LEU A 248 23.83 -23.72 -7.90
C LEU A 248 22.97 -24.15 -9.11
N GLN A 249 23.56 -24.21 -10.31
CA GLN A 249 22.88 -24.68 -11.53
C GLN A 249 22.83 -26.20 -11.62
#